data_AF-A0A382WY31-F1
#
_entry.id   AF-A0A382WY31-F1
#
_cell.length_a   1.000
_cell.length_b   1.000
_cell.length_c   1.000
_cell.angle_alpha   90.00
_cell.angle_beta   90.00
_cell.angle_gamma   90.00
#
_symmetry.space_group_name_H-M   'P 1'
#
loop_
_entity.id
_entity.type
_entity.pdbx_description
1 polymer ?
#
loop_
_entity_poly.entity_id
_entity_poly.type
_entity_poly.pdbx_seq_one_letter_code
_entity_poly.pdbx_strand_id
1 'polypeptide(L)' 'MSHYDTNLDKNEANYVPLSPLSFLERTKDIYPNYEAIVYESRSYTWSEVYKRCVKFAS' A
#
# COMPACT_ATOMS: atom_id res chain seq x y z
N MET A 1 -3.93 22.94 -18.96
CA MET A 1 -4.41 22.34 -17.69
C MET A 1 -5.92 22.24 -17.77
N SER A 2 -6.46 21.09 -17.41
CA SER A 2 -7.91 20.89 -17.35
C SER A 2 -8.47 21.64 -16.14
N HIS A 3 -9.75 22.07 -16.18
CA HIS A 3 -10.41 22.68 -15.02
C HIS A 3 -10.39 21.74 -13.79
N TYR A 4 -10.36 20.43 -14.04
CA TYR A 4 -10.29 19.38 -13.02
C TYR A 4 -8.98 19.34 -12.23
N ASP A 5 -7.92 20.02 -12.69
CA ASP A 5 -6.60 19.99 -12.04
C ASP A 5 -6.41 21.15 -11.02
N THR A 6 -7.41 22.01 -10.85
CA THR A 6 -7.31 23.23 -10.03
C THR A 6 -7.22 22.87 -8.53
N ASN A 7 -6.20 23.39 -7.83
CA ASN A 7 -5.96 23.18 -6.39
C ASN A 7 -5.73 21.71 -5.96
N LEU A 8 -5.27 20.85 -6.88
CA LEU A 8 -4.93 19.45 -6.58
C LEU A 8 -3.44 19.23 -6.29
N ASP A 9 -2.69 20.30 -6.01
CA ASP A 9 -1.31 20.21 -5.56
C ASP A 9 -1.22 19.37 -4.27
N LYS A 10 -0.04 18.75 -4.08
CA LYS A 10 0.25 17.95 -2.89
C LYS A 10 0.13 18.82 -1.65
N ASN A 11 -0.62 18.32 -0.67
CA ASN A 11 -0.82 18.94 0.63
C ASN A 11 -0.98 17.85 1.69
N GLU A 12 -1.00 18.25 2.97
CA GLU A 12 -1.09 17.32 4.10
C GLU A 12 -2.32 16.39 4.06
N ALA A 13 -3.41 16.79 3.39
CA ALA A 13 -4.62 15.97 3.29
C ALA A 13 -4.55 14.92 2.17
N ASN A 14 -3.80 15.16 1.09
CA ASN A 14 -3.75 14.26 -0.07
C ASN A 14 -2.38 13.59 -0.32
N TYR A 15 -1.33 14.00 0.40
CA TYR A 15 0.03 13.51 0.20
C TYR A 15 0.76 13.27 1.51
N VAL A 16 1.31 12.06 1.64
CA VAL A 16 2.26 11.69 2.70
C VAL A 16 3.36 10.87 2.03
N PRO A 17 4.66 11.19 2.23
CA PRO A 17 5.74 10.37 1.70
C PRO A 17 5.76 9.01 2.40
N LEU A 18 5.73 7.92 1.62
CA LEU A 18 5.74 6.56 2.15
C LEU A 18 7.15 5.96 2.08
N SER A 19 7.67 5.51 3.23
CA SER A 19 8.75 4.52 3.29
C SER A 19 8.22 3.13 2.94
N PRO A 20 9.07 2.15 2.58
CA PRO A 20 8.63 0.78 2.35
C PRO A 20 7.80 0.17 3.48
N LEU A 21 8.12 0.50 4.74
CA LEU A 21 7.38 0.02 5.90
C LEU A 21 6.00 0.69 6.01
N SER A 22 5.94 2.01 5.92
CA SER A 22 4.66 2.74 5.98
C SER A 22 3.75 2.43 4.79
N PHE A 23 4.33 2.12 3.62
CA PHE A 23 3.59 1.62 2.46
C PHE A 23 2.98 0.25 2.74
N LEU A 24 3.77 -0.70 3.28
CA LEU A 24 3.30 -2.04 3.58
C LEU A 24 2.16 -2.03 4.62
N GLU A 25 2.30 -1.21 5.66
CA GLU A 25 1.27 -1.03 6.69
C GLU A 25 -0.02 -0.44 6.10
N ARG A 26 0.08 0.69 5.39
CA ARG A 26 -1.07 1.35 4.77
C ARG A 26 -1.80 0.45 3.76
N THR A 27 -1.05 -0.30 2.96
CA THR A 27 -1.64 -1.12 1.89
C THR A 27 -2.37 -2.34 2.45
N LYS A 28 -1.88 -2.94 3.55
CA LYS A 28 -2.66 -3.94 4.30
C LYS A 28 -4.01 -3.39 4.73
N ASP A 29 -4.07 -2.15 5.23
CA ASP A 29 -5.29 -1.60 5.81
C ASP A 29 -6.32 -1.22 4.75
N ILE A 30 -5.87 -0.63 3.64
CA ILE A 30 -6.77 -0.16 2.57
C ILE A 30 -7.17 -1.32 1.64
N TYR A 31 -6.25 -2.24 1.34
CA TYR A 31 -6.44 -3.31 0.35
C TYR A 31 -6.15 -4.71 0.91
N PRO A 32 -6.72 -5.08 2.07
CA PRO A 32 -6.30 -6.28 2.81
C PRO A 32 -6.42 -7.58 2.00
N ASN A 33 -7.44 -7.68 1.15
CA ASN A 33 -7.76 -8.87 0.36
C ASN A 33 -7.30 -8.77 -1.10
N TYR A 34 -6.67 -7.67 -1.49
CA TYR A 34 -6.18 -7.50 -2.85
C TYR A 34 -4.87 -8.25 -3.04
N GLU A 35 -4.68 -8.82 -4.23
CA GLU A 35 -3.49 -9.60 -4.55
C GLU A 35 -2.24 -8.70 -4.57
N ALA A 36 -1.24 -9.06 -3.77
CA ALA A 36 -0.03 -8.28 -3.55
C ALA A 36 1.18 -8.89 -4.26
N ILE A 37 1.29 -10.22 -4.23
CA ILE A 37 2.39 -10.97 -4.84
C ILE A 37 1.78 -12.16 -5.58
N VAL A 38 2.19 -12.34 -6.83
CA VAL A 38 1.86 -13.51 -7.66
C VAL A 38 3.17 -14.16 -8.09
N TYR A 39 3.29 -15.45 -7.80
CA TYR A 39 4.41 -16.27 -8.23
C TYR A 39 3.91 -17.65 -8.63
N GLU A 40 3.88 -17.91 -9.94
CA GLU A 40 3.30 -19.13 -10.52
C GLU A 40 1.86 -19.38 -10.02
N SER A 41 1.60 -20.52 -9.38
CA SER A 41 0.30 -20.90 -8.82
C SER A 41 0.05 -20.34 -7.41
N ARG A 42 0.99 -19.56 -6.86
CA ARG A 42 0.88 -18.98 -5.53
C ARG A 42 0.56 -17.50 -5.65
N SER A 43 -0.43 -17.07 -4.91
CA SER A 43 -0.66 -15.66 -4.66
C SER A 43 -0.82 -15.38 -3.17
N TYR A 44 -0.51 -14.14 -2.79
CA TYR A 44 -0.70 -13.63 -1.45
C TYR A 44 -1.42 -12.30 -1.50
N THR A 45 -2.36 -12.10 -0.59
CA THR A 45 -3.01 -10.83 -0.33
C THR A 45 -2.09 -9.89 0.47
N TRP A 46 -2.35 -8.58 0.45
CA TRP A 46 -1.58 -7.63 1.27
C TRP A 46 -1.60 -7.93 2.76
N SER A 47 -2.71 -8.47 3.28
CA SER A 47 -2.80 -8.92 4.68
C SER A 47 -1.85 -10.08 4.98
N GLU A 48 -1.71 -11.03 4.07
CA GLU A 48 -0.78 -12.16 4.22
C GLU A 48 0.67 -11.72 4.10
N VAL A 49 1.00 -10.86 3.14
CA VAL A 49 2.36 -10.31 2.98
C VAL A 49 2.79 -9.60 4.26
N TYR A 50 1.97 -8.69 4.80
CA TYR A 50 2.27 -8.01 6.06
C TYR A 50 2.51 -8.98 7.22
N LYS A 51 1.61 -9.96 7.42
CA LYS A 51 1.75 -10.95 8.50
C LYS A 51 3.05 -11.74 8.38
N ARG A 52 3.45 -12.11 7.16
CA ARG A 52 4.70 -12.83 6.90
C ARG A 52 5.93 -11.97 7.21
N CYS A 53 5.92 -10.69 6.79
CA CYS A 53 7.01 -9.76 7.09
C CYS A 53 7.17 -9.53 8.60
N VAL A 54 6.08 -9.29 9.33
CA VAL A 54 6.12 -9.10 10.79
C VAL A 54 6.63 -10.36 11.48
N LYS A 55 6.13 -11.54 11.10
CA LYS A 55 6.58 -12.83 11.66
C LYS A 55 8.07 -13.11 11.41
N PHE A 56 8.65 -12.56 10.34
CA PHE A 56 10.08 -12.68 10.08
C PHE A 56 10.91 -11.70 10.94
N ALA A 57 10.36 -10.54 11.27
CA ALA A 57 11.07 -9.48 12.00
C ALA A 57 11.06 -9.66 13.53
N SER A 58 10.09 -10.40 14.08
CA SER A 58 9.90 -10.67 15.53
C SER A 58 10.40 -12.05 15.93
#